data_AF-A0A958IG78-F1
#
_entry.id   AF-A0A958IG78-F1
#
_cell.length_a   1.000
_cell.length_b   1.000
_cell.length_c   1.000
_cell.angle_alpha   90.00
_cell.angle_beta   90.00
_cell.angle_gamma   90.00
#
_symmetry.space_group_name_H-M   'P 1'
#
loop_
_entity.id
_entity.type
_entity.pdbx_description
1 polymer ?
#
loop_
_entity_poly.entity_id
_entity_poly.type
_entity_poly.pdbx_seq_one_letter_code
_entity_poly.pdbx_strand_id
1 'polypeptide(L)'
;SDVNAENEFNLDHIKSGDYLHFFFNDKNRDFKYDMDAEEIAFSVADLKINGNYRRNYRLNFMKIDTNPPLIQKLDTLERGLVSLKFDEELDLKQSQFYFSDSLGKEIPIHLIGSGTDYIGFHSVDSLHFPLRLNYRKIADRFGNSDDSLRLDYTIQMFADRDSTQFKFISMSPKSETDMSSLKPQFTLKFSKAVEWRNEFRTDIQMRNQSNQAVDLNFKQVSKNEISFEPRKSLTVSENYTVELQFKRLHSIYREFLKDTVYHYFYNGIPRNRFGSISFELRHPRYQKAMVKVIDLEGNKIILEEEVTTNRETIIEPVSSGRYVLDFYIDLNENKVYDSGFIKPFRYAEPYYFYADTIPVRGGWENNRERINLND
;
A
#
# COMPACT_ATOMS: atom_id res chain seq x y z
N SER A 1 -26.87 0.80 22.21
CA SER A 1 -26.84 -0.18 23.32
C SER A 1 -25.36 -0.53 23.52
N ASP A 2 -24.91 -0.85 24.74
CA ASP A 2 -23.48 -1.00 25.06
C ASP A 2 -22.93 -2.44 24.99
N VAL A 3 -21.74 -2.59 24.39
CA VAL A 3 -21.00 -3.86 24.27
C VAL A 3 -20.24 -4.08 25.58
N ASN A 4 -20.29 -5.28 26.16
CA ASN A 4 -19.53 -5.58 27.38
C ASN A 4 -18.02 -5.81 27.07
N ALA A 5 -17.21 -6.00 28.11
CA ALA A 5 -15.76 -6.27 27.97
C ALA A 5 -15.42 -7.58 27.22
N GLU A 6 -16.42 -8.42 26.93
CA GLU A 6 -16.30 -9.71 26.23
C GLU A 6 -16.81 -9.64 24.78
N ASN A 7 -17.04 -8.44 24.24
CA ASN A 7 -17.63 -8.20 22.91
C ASN A 7 -19.05 -8.79 22.75
N GLU A 8 -19.79 -8.93 23.84
CA GLU A 8 -21.17 -9.42 23.83
C GLU A 8 -22.17 -8.27 23.85
N PHE A 9 -23.28 -8.46 23.13
CA PHE A 9 -24.37 -7.51 23.02
C PHE A 9 -25.70 -8.15 23.45
N ASN A 10 -26.48 -7.49 24.32
CA ASN A 10 -27.84 -7.92 24.68
C ASN A 10 -28.90 -6.94 24.17
N LEU A 11 -29.79 -7.41 23.28
CA LEU A 11 -30.91 -6.62 22.79
C LEU A 11 -32.20 -7.10 23.45
N ASP A 12 -32.67 -6.33 24.42
CA ASP A 12 -33.94 -6.57 25.09
C ASP A 12 -35.04 -5.66 24.50
N HIS A 13 -36.29 -6.13 24.52
CA HIS A 13 -37.48 -5.37 24.14
C HIS A 13 -37.54 -4.85 22.69
N ILE A 14 -36.76 -5.45 21.77
CA ILE A 14 -36.88 -5.17 20.34
C ILE A 14 -37.97 -6.06 19.74
N LYS A 15 -38.81 -5.49 18.85
CA LYS A 15 -39.83 -6.24 18.14
C LYS A 15 -39.19 -7.31 17.25
N SER A 16 -39.91 -8.39 16.99
CA SER A 16 -39.43 -9.37 16.02
C SER A 16 -39.34 -8.75 14.62
N GLY A 17 -38.24 -9.03 13.93
CA GLY A 17 -37.96 -8.45 12.62
C GLY A 17 -36.52 -8.65 12.17
N ASP A 18 -36.24 -8.23 10.93
CA ASP A 18 -34.91 -8.18 10.34
C ASP A 18 -34.35 -6.75 10.53
N TYR A 19 -33.19 -6.65 11.16
CA TYR A 19 -32.56 -5.38 11.51
C TYR A 19 -31.19 -5.25 10.87
N LEU A 20 -31.03 -4.14 10.15
CA LEU A 20 -29.72 -3.61 9.83
C LEU A 20 -29.04 -3.13 11.12
N HIS A 21 -27.79 -3.48 11.30
CA HIS A 21 -27.02 -3.02 12.45
C HIS A 21 -25.56 -2.81 12.06
N PHE A 22 -25.00 -1.80 12.68
CA PHE A 22 -23.58 -1.45 12.66
C PHE A 22 -23.20 -1.01 14.07
N PHE A 23 -21.92 -1.04 14.35
CA PHE A 23 -21.34 -0.71 15.63
C PHE A 23 -20.40 0.46 15.43
N PHE A 24 -20.33 1.38 16.38
CA PHE A 24 -19.33 2.43 16.35
C PHE A 24 -18.76 2.64 17.74
N ASN A 25 -17.50 3.08 17.77
CA ASN A 25 -16.80 3.39 19.00
C ASN A 25 -17.17 4.81 19.43
N ASP A 26 -18.22 4.91 20.25
CA ASP A 26 -18.78 6.17 20.76
C ASP A 26 -17.80 6.84 21.74
N LYS A 27 -16.90 7.66 21.21
CA LYS A 27 -15.82 8.30 21.99
C LYS A 27 -16.34 9.50 22.77
N ASN A 28 -17.32 10.21 22.22
CA ASN A 28 -17.87 11.42 22.82
C ASN A 28 -19.06 11.11 23.78
N ARG A 29 -19.55 9.86 23.77
CA ARG A 29 -20.64 9.32 24.59
C ARG A 29 -22.00 9.98 24.31
N ASP A 30 -22.25 10.35 23.06
CA ASP A 30 -23.50 11.00 22.64
C ASP A 30 -24.47 10.07 21.91
N PHE A 31 -24.09 8.79 21.76
CA PHE A 31 -24.84 7.74 21.06
C PHE A 31 -25.13 8.05 19.59
N LYS A 32 -24.39 8.95 18.97
CA LYS A 32 -24.47 9.27 17.55
C LYS A 32 -23.12 8.99 16.92
N TYR A 33 -23.16 8.32 15.79
CA TYR A 33 -21.95 8.09 15.04
C TYR A 33 -21.39 9.42 14.49
N ASP A 34 -20.21 9.80 14.95
CA ASP A 34 -19.41 10.90 14.40
C ASP A 34 -18.40 10.33 13.39
N MET A 35 -18.67 10.58 12.11
CA MET A 35 -17.88 10.03 11.00
C MET A 35 -16.42 10.48 11.00
N ASP A 36 -16.10 11.66 11.55
CA ASP A 36 -14.74 12.21 11.54
C ASP A 36 -13.89 11.71 12.72
N ALA A 37 -14.53 11.33 13.83
CA ALA A 37 -13.87 11.01 15.09
C ALA A 37 -13.90 9.51 15.45
N GLU A 38 -14.90 8.78 14.96
CA GLU A 38 -15.26 7.46 15.46
C GLU A 38 -15.05 6.36 14.43
N GLU A 39 -14.73 5.19 14.95
CA GLU A 39 -14.58 3.99 14.13
C GLU A 39 -15.93 3.30 14.04
N ILE A 40 -16.23 2.70 12.89
CA ILE A 40 -17.45 1.97 12.61
C ILE A 40 -17.11 0.54 12.20
N ALA A 41 -17.98 -0.42 12.52
CA ALA A 41 -17.92 -1.79 12.06
C ALA A 41 -19.30 -2.20 11.54
N PHE A 42 -19.35 -2.85 10.38
CA PHE A 42 -20.59 -3.29 9.78
C PHE A 42 -20.85 -4.77 10.06
N SER A 43 -22.11 -5.15 10.12
CA SER A 43 -22.52 -6.55 10.24
C SER A 43 -22.30 -7.31 8.93
N VAL A 44 -22.26 -8.64 9.02
CA VAL A 44 -22.10 -9.54 7.87
C VAL A 44 -23.43 -9.98 7.26
N ALA A 45 -24.54 -9.71 7.96
CA ALA A 45 -25.90 -10.05 7.56
C ALA A 45 -26.92 -9.32 8.44
N ASP A 46 -28.18 -9.30 8.01
CA ASP A 46 -29.32 -8.86 8.82
C ASP A 46 -29.38 -9.59 10.17
N LEU A 47 -29.76 -8.84 11.20
CA LEU A 47 -30.05 -9.37 12.51
C LEU A 47 -31.51 -9.83 12.60
N LYS A 48 -31.71 -11.14 12.69
CA LYS A 48 -33.04 -11.73 12.86
C LYS A 48 -33.38 -11.85 14.34
N ILE A 49 -34.27 -10.99 14.83
CA ILE A 49 -34.69 -10.99 16.24
C ILE A 49 -36.03 -11.71 16.36
N ASN A 50 -36.08 -12.78 17.17
CA ASN A 50 -37.29 -13.56 17.47
C ASN A 50 -37.47 -13.75 18.98
N GLY A 51 -37.44 -12.65 19.75
CA GLY A 51 -37.50 -12.66 21.22
C GLY A 51 -36.18 -12.19 21.85
N ASN A 52 -35.82 -12.72 23.02
CA ASN A 52 -34.54 -12.41 23.67
C ASN A 52 -33.40 -12.93 22.80
N TYR A 53 -32.54 -12.02 22.35
CA TYR A 53 -31.47 -12.31 21.41
C TYR A 53 -30.11 -11.98 22.01
N ARG A 54 -29.23 -12.99 22.06
CA ARG A 54 -27.82 -12.85 22.43
C ARG A 54 -26.96 -13.36 21.29
N ARG A 55 -25.98 -12.55 20.89
CA ARG A 55 -24.96 -12.94 19.90
C ARG A 55 -23.65 -12.28 20.25
N ASN A 56 -22.58 -13.02 20.01
CA ASN A 56 -21.22 -12.50 20.12
C ASN A 56 -20.80 -12.03 18.74
N TYR A 57 -20.30 -10.81 18.66
CA TYR A 57 -19.87 -10.21 17.41
C TYR A 57 -18.36 -10.18 17.35
N ARG A 58 -17.81 -10.62 16.22
CA ARG A 58 -16.42 -10.33 15.86
C ARG A 58 -16.46 -9.10 14.98
N LEU A 59 -16.06 -7.96 15.55
CA LEU A 59 -16.12 -6.66 14.90
C LEU A 59 -14.74 -6.26 14.40
N ASN A 60 -14.68 -5.79 13.17
CA ASN A 60 -13.50 -5.13 12.63
C ASN A 60 -13.83 -3.65 12.44
N PHE A 61 -13.36 -2.82 13.38
CA PHE A 61 -13.60 -1.39 13.38
C PHE A 61 -12.68 -0.69 12.38
N MET A 62 -13.23 0.30 11.67
CA MET A 62 -12.50 1.10 10.69
C MET A 62 -12.86 2.59 10.81
N LYS A 63 -11.95 3.46 10.40
CA LYS A 63 -12.24 4.88 10.20
C LYS A 63 -12.68 5.14 8.76
N ILE A 64 -13.72 5.94 8.56
CA ILE A 64 -14.13 6.42 7.23
C ILE A 64 -13.53 7.81 7.05
N ASP A 65 -12.75 8.01 5.99
CA ASP A 65 -12.26 9.34 5.62
C ASP A 65 -13.25 10.03 4.69
N THR A 66 -13.57 11.29 4.95
CA THR A 66 -14.47 12.10 4.14
C THR A 66 -13.89 13.44 3.73
N ASN A 67 -12.68 13.77 4.21
CA ASN A 67 -12.08 15.07 3.94
C ASN A 67 -11.29 14.99 2.62
N PRO A 68 -11.29 16.05 1.79
CA PRO A 68 -10.40 16.13 0.65
C PRO A 68 -8.97 16.45 1.12
N PRO A 69 -7.94 16.05 0.33
CA PRO A 69 -6.56 16.34 0.69
C PRO A 69 -6.27 17.83 0.82
N LEU A 70 -5.42 18.18 1.77
CA LEU A 70 -4.95 19.54 2.02
C LEU A 70 -3.44 19.65 1.81
N ILE A 71 -3.01 20.74 1.18
CA ILE A 71 -1.58 21.07 1.09
C ILE A 71 -1.11 21.60 2.46
N GLN A 72 -0.18 20.88 3.08
CA GLN A 72 0.48 21.30 4.31
C GLN A 72 1.67 22.21 4.05
N LYS A 73 2.40 21.99 2.95
CA LYS A 73 3.65 22.70 2.68
C LYS A 73 3.94 22.83 1.19
N LEU A 74 4.52 23.97 0.81
CA LEU A 74 5.15 24.22 -0.48
C LEU A 74 6.55 24.79 -0.25
N ASP A 75 7.57 24.09 -0.74
CA ASP A 75 8.96 24.58 -0.75
C ASP A 75 9.46 24.74 -2.18
N THR A 76 10.10 25.88 -2.46
CA THR A 76 10.87 26.06 -3.69
C THR A 76 12.20 25.35 -3.56
N LEU A 77 12.50 24.40 -4.44
CA LEU A 77 13.76 23.68 -4.40
C LEU A 77 14.79 24.35 -5.33
N GLU A 78 14.46 24.44 -6.61
CA GLU A 78 15.29 25.04 -7.65
C GLU A 78 14.40 25.40 -8.85
N ARG A 79 14.96 26.07 -9.84
CA ARG A 79 14.20 26.49 -11.02
C ARG A 79 13.63 25.27 -11.75
N GLY A 80 12.30 25.22 -11.84
CA GLY A 80 11.60 24.07 -12.43
C GLY A 80 11.16 23.02 -11.42
N LEU A 81 11.44 23.18 -10.12
CA LEU A 81 11.19 22.15 -9.10
C LEU A 81 10.64 22.73 -7.79
N VAL A 82 9.51 22.18 -7.35
CA VAL A 82 8.91 22.43 -6.03
C VAL A 82 8.72 21.14 -5.26
N SER A 83 8.78 21.23 -3.92
CA SER A 83 8.30 20.20 -3.02
C SER A 83 6.92 20.56 -2.52
N LEU A 84 5.99 19.63 -2.58
CA LEU A 84 4.64 19.75 -2.06
C LEU A 84 4.43 18.66 -1.02
N LYS A 85 3.90 19.03 0.14
CA LYS A 85 3.49 18.08 1.17
C LYS A 85 2.00 18.23 1.40
N PHE A 86 1.31 17.10 1.44
CA PHE A 86 -0.11 16.99 1.76
C PHE A 86 -0.30 16.33 3.13
N ASP A 87 -1.50 16.41 3.68
CA ASP A 87 -1.88 15.68 4.89
C ASP A 87 -2.17 14.20 4.62
N GLU A 88 -2.54 13.87 3.38
CA GLU A 88 -2.81 12.51 2.92
C GLU A 88 -2.27 12.22 1.50
N GLU A 89 -2.46 10.98 1.03
CA GLU A 89 -1.97 10.55 -0.28
C GLU A 89 -2.97 10.87 -1.40
N LEU A 90 -2.49 11.55 -2.45
CA LEU A 90 -3.27 11.96 -3.61
C LEU A 90 -3.52 10.82 -4.62
N ASP A 91 -4.67 10.88 -5.27
CA ASP A 91 -4.87 10.33 -6.61
C ASP A 91 -4.35 11.30 -7.67
N LEU A 92 -3.11 11.05 -8.11
CA LEU A 92 -2.44 11.84 -9.15
C LEU A 92 -3.13 11.78 -10.53
N LYS A 93 -4.02 10.81 -10.79
CA LYS A 93 -4.75 10.75 -12.07
C LYS A 93 -5.92 11.72 -12.11
N GLN A 94 -6.51 11.99 -10.94
CA GLN A 94 -7.65 12.90 -10.79
C GLN A 94 -7.23 14.30 -10.40
N SER A 95 -6.08 14.44 -9.72
CA SER A 95 -5.59 15.74 -9.27
C SER A 95 -4.89 16.52 -10.38
N GLN A 96 -5.11 17.84 -10.45
CA GLN A 96 -4.59 18.70 -11.51
C GLN A 96 -4.04 20.01 -10.94
N PHE A 97 -2.73 20.23 -11.07
CA PHE A 97 -2.02 21.38 -10.53
C PHE A 97 -1.38 22.23 -11.63
N TYR A 98 -1.31 23.54 -11.41
CA TYR A 98 -0.67 24.47 -12.32
C TYR A 98 -0.14 25.70 -11.58
N PHE A 99 0.90 26.34 -12.12
CA PHE A 99 1.28 27.69 -11.73
C PHE A 99 0.54 28.71 -12.59
N SER A 100 0.15 29.83 -12.01
CA SER A 100 -0.20 31.05 -12.74
C SER A 100 0.91 32.06 -12.55
N ASP A 101 1.51 32.53 -13.63
CA ASP A 101 2.53 33.58 -13.58
C ASP A 101 1.91 34.98 -13.41
N SER A 102 2.74 36.01 -13.22
CA SER A 102 2.24 37.38 -13.01
C SER A 102 1.57 38.01 -14.25
N LEU A 103 1.69 37.38 -15.41
CA LEU A 103 0.97 37.73 -16.64
C LEU A 103 -0.31 36.91 -16.83
N GLY A 104 -0.65 36.03 -15.89
CA GLY A 104 -1.82 35.15 -15.94
C GLY A 104 -1.61 33.90 -16.80
N LYS A 105 -0.39 33.59 -17.23
CA LYS A 105 -0.11 32.37 -17.98
C LYS A 105 -0.17 31.15 -17.05
N GLU A 106 -0.99 30.16 -17.42
CA GLU A 106 -1.02 28.87 -16.75
C GLU A 106 0.13 27.97 -17.22
N ILE A 107 0.85 27.38 -16.28
CA ILE A 107 1.96 26.47 -16.49
C ILE A 107 1.62 25.15 -15.80
N PRO A 108 1.42 24.05 -16.54
CA PRO A 108 1.10 22.77 -15.93
C PRO A 108 2.25 22.29 -15.04
N ILE A 109 1.90 21.72 -13.90
CA ILE A 109 2.85 21.09 -12.98
C ILE A 109 2.61 19.58 -13.03
N HIS A 110 3.69 18.84 -13.30
CA HIS A 110 3.66 17.40 -13.19
C HIS A 110 4.14 17.00 -11.80
N LEU A 111 3.32 16.25 -11.07
CA LEU A 111 3.66 15.72 -9.75
C LEU A 111 4.19 14.30 -9.85
N ILE A 112 5.27 14.03 -9.14
CA ILE A 112 5.79 12.69 -8.87
C ILE A 112 5.99 12.53 -7.36
N GLY A 113 5.64 11.38 -6.81
CA GLY A 113 5.74 11.12 -5.37
C GLY A 113 4.89 9.93 -4.94
N SER A 114 4.95 9.60 -3.66
CA SER A 114 4.09 8.61 -3.02
C SER A 114 3.92 8.93 -1.54
N GLY A 115 2.83 8.45 -0.93
CA GLY A 115 2.47 8.90 0.41
C GLY A 115 2.06 10.37 0.38
N THR A 116 2.59 11.18 1.31
CA THR A 116 2.19 12.59 1.47
C THR A 116 3.16 13.59 0.84
N ASP A 117 4.32 13.13 0.35
CA ASP A 117 5.38 13.98 -0.18
C ASP A 117 5.48 13.85 -1.70
N TYR A 118 5.37 14.99 -2.38
CA TYR A 118 5.38 15.10 -3.84
C TYR A 118 6.35 16.15 -4.33
N ILE A 119 6.81 15.96 -5.55
CA ILE A 119 7.71 16.84 -6.25
C ILE A 119 7.01 17.29 -7.51
N GLY A 120 6.80 18.60 -7.62
CA GLY A 120 6.22 19.22 -8.79
C GLY A 120 7.31 19.77 -9.70
N PHE A 121 7.21 19.49 -10.99
CA PHE A 121 8.11 20.06 -11.99
C PHE A 121 7.38 20.65 -13.20
N HIS A 122 8.01 21.64 -13.82
CA HIS A 122 7.55 22.26 -15.06
C HIS A 122 8.74 22.48 -16.01
N SER A 123 8.48 22.52 -17.32
CA SER A 123 9.52 22.60 -18.36
C SER A 123 9.61 23.98 -19.03
N VAL A 124 9.17 25.03 -18.35
CA VAL A 124 9.10 26.40 -18.90
C VAL A 124 10.26 27.22 -18.39
N ASP A 125 11.16 27.62 -19.29
CA ASP A 125 12.37 28.39 -18.95
C ASP A 125 12.11 29.88 -18.70
N SER A 126 11.05 30.43 -19.30
CA SER A 126 10.68 31.84 -19.19
C SER A 126 9.41 31.99 -18.35
N LEU A 127 9.60 32.41 -17.10
CA LEU A 127 8.56 32.63 -16.10
C LEU A 127 8.54 34.08 -15.64
N HIS A 128 7.34 34.62 -15.44
CA HIS A 128 7.17 35.94 -14.84
C HIS A 128 6.72 35.80 -13.38
N PHE A 129 7.55 36.27 -12.46
CA PHE A 129 7.25 36.20 -11.04
C PHE A 129 6.31 37.34 -10.59
N PRO A 130 5.56 37.15 -9.49
CA PRO A 130 5.47 35.91 -8.73
C PRO A 130 4.64 34.82 -9.43
N LEU A 131 4.92 33.55 -9.11
CA LEU A 131 4.06 32.43 -9.50
C LEU A 131 3.07 32.11 -8.38
N ARG A 132 1.85 31.72 -8.74
CA ARG A 132 0.82 31.25 -7.82
C ARG A 132 0.54 29.78 -8.09
N LEU A 133 0.69 28.92 -7.09
CA LEU A 133 0.26 27.53 -7.20
C LEU A 133 -1.28 27.47 -7.13
N ASN A 134 -1.89 26.82 -8.10
CA ASN A 134 -3.32 26.57 -8.17
C ASN A 134 -3.57 25.08 -8.47
N TYR A 135 -4.80 24.64 -8.20
CA TYR A 135 -5.31 23.35 -8.66
C TYR A 135 -6.73 23.51 -9.21
N ARG A 136 -7.10 22.64 -10.16
CA ARG A 136 -8.49 22.53 -10.67
C ARG A 136 -9.29 21.51 -9.88
N LYS A 137 -8.61 20.45 -9.46
CA LYS A 137 -9.13 19.35 -8.66
C LYS A 137 -8.00 18.79 -7.82
N ILE A 138 -8.28 18.52 -6.56
CA ILE A 138 -7.43 17.70 -5.69
C ILE A 138 -8.28 16.53 -5.19
N ALA A 139 -7.75 15.32 -5.26
CA ALA A 139 -8.48 14.11 -4.89
C ALA A 139 -7.57 13.11 -4.18
N ASP A 140 -8.11 12.39 -3.20
CA ASP A 140 -7.47 11.24 -2.58
C ASP A 140 -7.78 9.94 -3.33
N ARG A 141 -7.31 8.80 -2.79
CA ARG A 141 -7.63 7.47 -3.33
C ARG A 141 -9.01 6.93 -2.91
N PHE A 142 -9.67 7.55 -1.95
CA PHE A 142 -10.98 7.18 -1.46
C PHE A 142 -12.13 7.90 -2.20
N GLY A 143 -11.78 8.84 -3.10
CA GLY A 143 -12.71 9.60 -3.92
C GLY A 143 -13.12 10.95 -3.31
N ASN A 144 -12.59 11.31 -2.14
CA ASN A 144 -12.77 12.64 -1.57
C ASN A 144 -12.04 13.64 -2.46
N SER A 145 -12.70 14.74 -2.81
CA SER A 145 -12.11 15.73 -3.68
C SER A 145 -12.61 17.14 -3.43
N ASP A 146 -11.75 18.11 -3.73
CA ASP A 146 -12.09 19.52 -3.78
C ASP A 146 -11.80 20.09 -5.18
N ASP A 147 -12.83 20.68 -5.77
CA ASP A 147 -12.79 21.37 -7.07
C ASP A 147 -12.84 22.90 -6.89
N SER A 148 -12.78 23.39 -5.64
CA SER A 148 -12.68 24.81 -5.37
C SER A 148 -11.35 25.31 -5.93
N LEU A 149 -11.39 26.18 -6.95
CA LEU A 149 -10.22 26.85 -7.53
C LEU A 149 -9.60 27.76 -6.46
N ARG A 150 -8.86 27.17 -5.54
CA ARG A 150 -8.54 27.83 -4.29
C ARG A 150 -7.15 27.43 -3.84
N LEU A 151 -6.17 28.24 -4.23
CA LEU A 151 -4.94 28.40 -3.47
C LEU A 151 -4.15 29.57 -4.03
N ASP A 152 -3.49 30.32 -3.15
CA ASP A 152 -2.58 31.39 -3.57
C ASP A 152 -1.27 31.27 -2.78
N TYR A 153 -0.55 30.15 -2.98
CA TYR A 153 0.84 30.10 -2.56
C TYR A 153 1.68 30.86 -3.57
N THR A 154 2.20 32.00 -3.13
CA THR A 154 3.01 32.88 -3.95
C THR A 154 4.49 32.50 -3.87
N ILE A 155 5.07 32.06 -4.98
CA ILE A 155 6.50 31.85 -5.17
C ILE A 155 7.10 33.14 -5.76
N GLN A 156 8.03 33.77 -5.03
CA GLN A 156 8.67 35.01 -5.46
C GLN A 156 9.84 34.77 -6.42
N MET A 157 10.58 33.68 -6.23
CA MET A 157 11.71 33.27 -7.07
C MET A 157 12.07 31.81 -6.81
N PHE A 158 12.83 31.21 -7.71
CA PHE A 158 13.49 29.93 -7.49
C PHE A 158 14.99 30.12 -7.24
N ALA A 159 15.60 29.18 -6.51
CA ALA A 159 17.05 29.01 -6.59
C ALA A 159 17.46 28.61 -8.02
N ASP A 160 18.68 28.94 -8.42
CA ASP A 160 19.19 28.50 -9.71
C ASP A 160 19.29 26.98 -9.80
N ARG A 161 19.19 26.48 -11.03
CA ARG A 161 19.25 25.05 -11.33
C ARG A 161 20.60 24.46 -10.94
N ASP A 162 20.58 23.26 -10.37
CA ASP A 162 21.77 22.47 -10.08
C ASP A 162 22.62 22.24 -11.37
N SER A 163 23.83 22.80 -11.36
CA SER A 163 24.80 22.75 -12.45
C SER A 163 25.73 21.54 -12.39
N THR A 164 25.64 20.69 -11.36
CA THR A 164 26.43 19.48 -11.26
C THR A 164 26.12 18.50 -12.39
N GLN A 165 26.99 17.51 -12.64
CA GLN A 165 26.69 16.49 -13.65
C GLN A 165 25.66 15.47 -13.12
N PHE A 166 24.69 15.10 -13.96
CA PHE A 166 23.81 13.98 -13.69
C PHE A 166 24.58 12.64 -13.61
N LYS A 167 24.43 11.94 -12.48
CA LYS A 167 25.17 10.71 -12.15
C LYS A 167 24.25 9.70 -11.47
N PHE A 168 24.50 8.43 -11.76
CA PHE A 168 24.07 7.33 -10.92
C PHE A 168 24.98 7.27 -9.70
N ILE A 169 24.40 7.32 -8.50
CA ILE A 169 25.13 7.36 -7.24
C ILE A 169 25.37 5.94 -6.72
N SER A 170 24.30 5.15 -6.59
CA SER A 170 24.38 3.83 -5.98
C SER A 170 23.11 3.01 -6.19
N MET A 171 23.25 1.70 -5.99
CA MET A 171 22.14 0.79 -5.72
C MET A 171 22.26 0.21 -4.31
N SER A 172 21.12 0.05 -3.64
CA SER A 172 20.98 -0.69 -2.38
C SER A 172 19.95 -1.82 -2.56
N PRO A 173 20.15 -3.02 -1.99
CA PRO A 173 21.34 -3.48 -1.29
C PRO A 173 22.59 -3.53 -2.18
N LYS A 174 23.78 -3.50 -1.57
CA LYS A 174 25.06 -3.57 -2.30
C LYS A 174 25.24 -4.93 -2.98
N SER A 175 26.01 -4.97 -4.06
CA SER A 175 26.41 -6.24 -4.70
C SER A 175 27.14 -7.17 -3.72
N GLU A 176 27.11 -8.46 -4.02
CA GLU A 176 27.76 -9.54 -3.27
C GLU A 176 27.25 -9.66 -1.84
N THR A 177 25.97 -9.34 -1.64
CA THR A 177 25.27 -9.54 -0.37
C THR A 177 24.28 -10.68 -0.48
N ASP A 178 24.07 -11.37 0.64
CA ASP A 178 22.98 -12.32 0.78
C ASP A 178 21.65 -11.56 0.80
N MET A 179 20.67 -12.05 0.05
CA MET A 179 19.34 -11.47 0.10
C MET A 179 18.72 -11.65 1.50
N SER A 180 17.99 -10.64 1.95
CA SER A 180 17.28 -10.67 3.23
C SER A 180 15.81 -11.11 3.10
N SER A 181 15.25 -11.08 1.89
CA SER A 181 13.85 -11.44 1.59
C SER A 181 13.76 -12.09 0.20
N LEU A 182 12.77 -12.98 0.02
CA LEU A 182 12.44 -13.53 -1.31
C LEU A 182 11.71 -12.52 -2.20
N LYS A 183 11.23 -11.41 -1.64
CA LYS A 183 10.84 -10.20 -2.38
C LYS A 183 11.72 -9.04 -1.91
N PRO A 184 12.99 -9.02 -2.32
CA PRO A 184 13.89 -7.92 -1.93
C PRO A 184 13.48 -6.65 -2.66
N GLN A 185 13.60 -5.52 -1.96
CA GLN A 185 13.46 -4.20 -2.57
C GLN A 185 14.85 -3.65 -2.88
N PHE A 186 15.04 -3.24 -4.13
CA PHE A 186 16.23 -2.54 -4.59
C PHE A 186 15.91 -1.06 -4.73
N THR A 187 16.87 -0.19 -4.42
CA THR A 187 16.75 1.27 -4.56
C THR A 187 17.95 1.82 -5.31
N LEU A 188 17.68 2.49 -6.42
CA LEU A 188 18.63 3.24 -7.23
C LEU A 188 18.61 4.70 -6.81
N LYS A 189 19.78 5.28 -6.55
CA LYS A 189 19.95 6.70 -6.20
C LYS A 189 20.67 7.45 -7.31
N PHE A 190 20.20 8.67 -7.58
CA PHE A 190 20.76 9.56 -8.60
C PHE A 190 21.14 10.92 -8.00
N SER A 191 22.04 11.64 -8.66
CA SER A 191 22.46 12.98 -8.22
C SER A 191 21.44 14.07 -8.50
N LYS A 192 20.55 13.86 -9.47
CA LYS A 192 19.49 14.80 -9.83
C LYS A 192 18.14 14.12 -9.88
N ALA A 193 17.10 14.94 -9.93
CA ALA A 193 15.74 14.47 -10.09
C ALA A 193 15.55 13.69 -11.41
N VAL A 194 14.88 12.55 -11.35
CA VAL A 194 14.55 11.67 -12.47
C VAL A 194 13.05 11.40 -12.47
N GLU A 195 12.44 11.35 -13.65
CA GLU A 195 11.06 10.92 -13.82
C GLU A 195 11.06 9.48 -14.33
N TRP A 196 10.61 8.51 -13.53
CA TRP A 196 10.48 7.14 -14.00
C TRP A 196 9.33 6.99 -15.01
N ARG A 197 9.65 6.43 -16.19
CA ARG A 197 8.69 6.10 -17.25
C ARG A 197 8.82 4.63 -17.62
N ASN A 198 7.70 4.01 -18.03
CA ASN A 198 7.68 2.58 -18.36
C ASN A 198 8.62 2.19 -19.51
N GLU A 199 8.94 3.13 -20.40
CA GLU A 199 9.91 2.94 -21.49
C GLU A 199 11.35 2.70 -21.01
N PHE A 200 11.67 3.06 -19.76
CA PHE A 200 12.97 2.85 -19.13
C PHE A 200 13.10 1.48 -18.46
N ARG A 201 12.04 0.67 -18.43
CA ARG A 201 12.07 -0.67 -17.81
C ARG A 201 13.15 -1.57 -18.40
N THR A 202 13.48 -1.41 -19.68
CA THR A 202 14.52 -2.21 -20.35
C THR A 202 15.94 -1.87 -19.91
N ASP A 203 16.13 -0.74 -19.24
CA ASP A 203 17.42 -0.27 -18.74
C ASP A 203 17.81 -1.01 -17.45
N ILE A 204 16.90 -1.78 -16.85
CA ILE A 204 17.12 -2.54 -15.62
C ILE A 204 16.65 -3.98 -15.84
N GLN A 205 17.57 -4.93 -15.77
CA GLN A 205 17.28 -6.35 -15.97
C GLN A 205 17.73 -7.15 -14.76
N MET A 206 16.89 -8.09 -14.32
CA MET A 206 17.26 -9.07 -13.30
C MET A 206 17.14 -10.47 -13.90
N ARG A 207 18.12 -11.32 -13.61
CA ARG A 207 18.19 -12.69 -14.13
C ARG A 207 18.60 -13.66 -13.04
N ASN A 208 18.11 -14.89 -13.12
CA ASN A 208 18.55 -15.98 -12.25
C ASN A 208 19.83 -16.65 -12.75
N GLN A 209 20.35 -17.61 -12.00
CA GLN A 209 21.55 -18.39 -12.36
C GLN A 209 21.40 -19.16 -13.69
N SER A 210 20.17 -19.49 -14.11
CA SER A 210 19.86 -20.10 -15.40
C SER A 210 19.61 -19.08 -16.52
N ASN A 211 19.95 -17.80 -16.29
CA ASN A 211 19.81 -16.68 -17.22
C ASN A 211 18.36 -16.33 -17.62
N GLN A 212 17.37 -16.85 -16.89
CA GLN A 212 15.96 -16.53 -17.08
C GLN A 212 15.66 -15.16 -16.47
N ALA A 213 14.86 -14.35 -17.18
CA ALA A 213 14.48 -13.02 -16.74
C ALA A 213 13.51 -13.09 -15.55
N VAL A 214 13.71 -12.19 -14.59
CA VAL A 214 12.80 -11.96 -13.46
C VAL A 214 11.95 -10.73 -13.78
N ASP A 215 10.63 -10.88 -13.73
CA ASP A 215 9.73 -9.75 -13.90
C ASP A 215 9.80 -8.79 -12.71
N LEU A 216 9.88 -7.49 -13.00
CA LEU A 216 10.05 -6.43 -11.99
C LEU A 216 8.85 -5.48 -11.92
N ASN A 217 8.55 -5.03 -10.71
CA ASN A 217 7.74 -3.85 -10.41
C ASN A 217 8.67 -2.68 -10.05
N PHE A 218 8.26 -1.47 -10.41
CA PHE A 218 9.03 -0.24 -10.19
C PHE A 218 8.18 0.79 -9.48
N LYS A 219 8.79 1.58 -8.61
CA LYS A 219 8.16 2.68 -7.88
C LYS A 219 9.14 3.85 -7.76
N GLN A 220 8.70 5.06 -8.10
CA GLN A 220 9.44 6.28 -7.77
C GLN A 220 9.30 6.53 -6.26
N VAL A 221 10.41 6.53 -5.51
CA VAL A 221 10.39 6.69 -4.05
C VAL A 221 10.54 8.16 -3.67
N SER A 222 11.37 8.90 -4.39
CA SER A 222 11.59 10.34 -4.20
C SER A 222 12.04 10.96 -5.53
N LYS A 223 12.33 12.28 -5.58
CA LYS A 223 12.80 12.92 -6.82
C LYS A 223 14.00 12.22 -7.46
N ASN A 224 14.91 11.68 -6.68
CA ASN A 224 16.18 11.13 -7.14
C ASN A 224 16.35 9.65 -6.80
N GLU A 225 15.26 8.97 -6.42
CA GLU A 225 15.28 7.56 -6.05
C GLU A 225 14.17 6.77 -6.74
N ILE A 226 14.57 5.67 -7.37
CA ILE A 226 13.68 4.68 -7.99
C ILE A 226 13.90 3.36 -7.25
N SER A 227 12.84 2.74 -6.77
CA SER A 227 12.89 1.37 -6.26
C SER A 227 12.30 0.38 -7.24
N PHE A 228 12.76 -0.86 -7.15
CA PHE A 228 12.19 -1.98 -7.88
C PHE A 228 12.23 -3.25 -7.04
N GLU A 229 11.32 -4.17 -7.33
CA GLU A 229 11.22 -5.46 -6.66
C GLU A 229 10.71 -6.54 -7.64
N PRO A 230 11.02 -7.82 -7.40
CA PRO A 230 10.44 -8.92 -8.16
C PRO A 230 8.91 -8.97 -8.03
N ARG A 231 8.20 -9.17 -9.15
CA ARG A 231 6.73 -9.36 -9.13
C ARG A 231 6.31 -10.58 -8.32
N LYS A 232 7.06 -11.66 -8.48
CA LYS A 232 6.87 -12.93 -7.77
C LYS A 232 8.05 -13.13 -6.82
N SER A 233 7.80 -13.86 -5.74
CA SER A 233 8.87 -14.27 -4.83
C SER A 233 9.95 -15.02 -5.61
N LEU A 234 11.20 -14.70 -5.30
CA LEU A 234 12.38 -15.35 -5.83
C LEU A 234 12.47 -16.80 -5.31
N THR A 235 13.19 -17.62 -6.06
CA THR A 235 13.46 -19.01 -5.71
C THR A 235 14.50 -19.06 -4.58
N VAL A 236 14.26 -19.96 -3.63
CA VAL A 236 15.17 -20.22 -2.51
C VAL A 236 16.46 -20.85 -3.02
N SER A 237 17.59 -20.51 -2.40
CA SER A 237 18.93 -21.01 -2.74
C SER A 237 19.36 -20.76 -4.21
N GLU A 238 18.76 -19.78 -4.89
CA GLU A 238 19.11 -19.40 -6.26
C GLU A 238 19.81 -18.04 -6.29
N ASN A 239 20.90 -17.93 -7.05
CA ASN A 239 21.62 -16.66 -7.20
C ASN A 239 21.02 -15.80 -8.31
N TYR A 240 21.14 -14.48 -8.16
CA TYR A 240 20.59 -13.51 -9.08
C TYR A 240 21.60 -12.45 -9.49
N THR A 241 21.48 -12.00 -10.74
CA THR A 241 22.25 -10.89 -11.30
C THR A 241 21.32 -9.76 -11.70
N VAL A 242 21.63 -8.54 -11.30
CA VAL A 242 21.00 -7.31 -11.78
C VAL A 242 21.96 -6.57 -12.69
N GLU A 243 21.50 -6.25 -13.88
CA GLU A 243 22.22 -5.46 -14.88
C GLU A 243 21.52 -4.11 -15.08
N LEU A 244 22.29 -3.02 -15.00
CA LEU A 244 21.81 -1.66 -15.22
C LEU A 244 22.50 -1.08 -16.46
N GLN A 245 21.70 -0.68 -17.45
CA GLN A 245 22.12 -0.03 -18.68
C GLN A 245 21.23 1.19 -18.94
N PHE A 246 21.57 2.34 -18.35
CA PHE A 246 20.75 3.56 -18.40
C PHE A 246 20.83 4.31 -19.75
N LYS A 247 20.43 3.64 -20.84
CA LYS A 247 20.53 4.19 -22.20
C LYS A 247 19.50 5.30 -22.47
N ARG A 248 18.34 5.23 -21.83
CA ARG A 248 17.20 6.13 -22.09
C ARG A 248 16.89 7.04 -20.91
N LEU A 249 17.25 6.60 -19.71
CA LEU A 249 17.04 7.36 -18.50
C LEU A 249 17.77 8.71 -18.55
N HIS A 250 17.02 9.77 -18.28
CA HIS A 250 17.51 11.13 -18.18
C HIS A 250 16.94 11.83 -16.95
N SER A 251 17.60 12.89 -16.51
CA SER A 251 17.05 13.76 -15.47
C SER A 251 15.82 14.50 -15.99
N ILE A 252 15.01 15.09 -15.10
CA ILE A 252 13.88 15.96 -15.49
C ILE A 252 14.30 17.12 -16.41
N TYR A 253 15.60 17.44 -16.43
CA TYR A 253 16.18 18.46 -17.27
C TYR A 253 16.81 17.93 -18.56
N ARG A 254 16.51 16.68 -18.95
CA ARG A 254 16.99 16.01 -20.17
C ARG A 254 18.51 15.83 -20.23
N GLU A 255 19.16 15.72 -19.08
CA GLU A 255 20.57 15.30 -19.00
C GLU A 255 20.64 13.77 -18.98
N PHE A 256 21.52 13.18 -19.79
CA PHE A 256 21.71 11.73 -19.86
C PHE A 256 22.86 11.27 -18.97
N LEU A 257 22.78 10.02 -18.51
CA LEU A 257 23.91 9.36 -17.86
C LEU A 257 24.99 9.02 -18.88
N LYS A 258 26.22 8.86 -18.40
CA LYS A 258 27.30 8.31 -19.22
C LYS A 258 26.97 6.85 -19.55
N ASP A 259 27.30 6.42 -20.76
CA ASP A 259 27.14 5.03 -21.18
C ASP A 259 28.03 4.13 -20.32
N THR A 260 27.41 3.32 -19.46
CA THR A 260 28.07 2.42 -18.51
C THR A 260 27.11 1.30 -18.18
N VAL A 261 27.63 0.07 -18.18
CA VAL A 261 26.91 -1.11 -17.74
C VAL A 261 27.36 -1.45 -16.32
N TYR A 262 26.40 -1.61 -15.42
CA TYR A 262 26.67 -2.03 -14.04
C TYR A 262 26.13 -3.44 -13.83
N HIS A 263 26.93 -4.30 -13.20
CA HIS A 263 26.56 -5.66 -12.84
C HIS A 263 26.57 -5.81 -11.32
N TYR A 264 25.48 -6.36 -10.76
CA TYR A 264 25.33 -6.63 -9.35
C TYR A 264 24.94 -8.09 -9.16
N PHE A 265 25.62 -8.77 -8.26
CA PHE A 265 25.41 -10.18 -7.95
C PHE A 265 24.82 -10.31 -6.55
N TYR A 266 23.86 -11.22 -6.38
CA TYR A 266 23.19 -11.46 -5.11
C TYR A 266 23.05 -12.94 -4.85
N ASN A 267 23.43 -13.37 -3.65
CA ASN A 267 23.26 -14.76 -3.25
C ASN A 267 21.82 -15.01 -2.82
N GLY A 268 21.29 -16.14 -3.26
CA GLY A 268 19.98 -16.61 -2.82
C GLY A 268 19.93 -16.91 -1.33
N ILE A 269 18.74 -16.81 -0.75
CA ILE A 269 18.55 -17.11 0.67
C ILE A 269 18.62 -18.63 0.86
N PRO A 270 19.46 -19.16 1.78
CA PRO A 270 19.54 -20.59 2.01
C PRO A 270 18.21 -21.22 2.47
N ARG A 271 17.90 -22.42 1.94
CA ARG A 271 16.67 -23.19 2.28
C ARG A 271 16.49 -23.41 3.79
N ASN A 272 17.57 -23.58 4.54
CA ASN A 272 17.50 -23.82 5.99
C ASN A 272 17.00 -22.61 6.81
N ARG A 273 16.80 -21.43 6.20
CA ARG A 273 16.16 -20.28 6.86
C ARG A 273 14.63 -20.32 6.79
N PHE A 274 14.08 -21.20 5.96
CA PHE A 274 12.65 -21.33 5.73
C PHE A 274 12.10 -22.64 6.26
N GLY A 275 10.85 -22.61 6.72
CA GLY A 275 10.01 -23.77 6.99
C GLY A 275 8.72 -23.69 6.18
N SER A 276 7.66 -24.29 6.70
CA SER A 276 6.32 -24.28 6.13
C SER A 276 5.25 -24.03 7.18
N ILE A 277 4.07 -23.60 6.77
CA ILE A 277 2.85 -23.60 7.58
C ILE A 277 1.86 -24.56 6.91
N SER A 278 1.44 -25.61 7.62
CA SER A 278 0.40 -26.54 7.14
C SER A 278 -0.84 -26.45 8.02
N PHE A 279 -2.01 -26.28 7.40
CA PHE A 279 -3.28 -26.28 8.12
C PHE A 279 -4.42 -26.84 7.27
N GLU A 280 -5.48 -27.29 7.94
CA GLU A 280 -6.78 -27.60 7.35
C GLU A 280 -7.82 -26.62 7.87
N LEU A 281 -8.36 -25.80 6.97
CA LEU A 281 -9.41 -24.82 7.29
C LEU A 281 -10.79 -25.46 7.13
N ARG A 282 -11.57 -25.56 8.19
CA ARG A 282 -12.92 -26.15 8.15
C ARG A 282 -13.98 -25.08 8.25
N HIS A 283 -14.90 -25.07 7.29
CA HIS A 283 -16.09 -24.23 7.31
C HIS A 283 -17.31 -25.02 6.84
N PRO A 284 -18.48 -24.91 7.50
CA PRO A 284 -19.67 -25.69 7.15
C PRO A 284 -20.43 -25.21 5.89
N ARG A 285 -20.09 -24.04 5.32
CA ARG A 285 -20.92 -23.34 4.33
C ARG A 285 -20.09 -22.89 3.13
N TYR A 286 -18.98 -22.21 3.39
CA TYR A 286 -18.12 -21.70 2.33
C TYR A 286 -17.06 -22.73 1.95
N GLN A 287 -16.84 -22.89 0.64
CA GLN A 287 -15.85 -23.81 0.10
C GLN A 287 -14.46 -23.17 -0.05
N LYS A 288 -14.41 -21.84 -0.05
CA LYS A 288 -13.21 -21.03 -0.23
C LYS A 288 -13.15 -19.96 0.86
N ALA A 289 -11.94 -19.54 1.20
CA ALA A 289 -11.67 -18.39 2.04
C ALA A 289 -10.36 -17.76 1.59
N MET A 290 -10.20 -16.48 1.83
CA MET A 290 -8.90 -15.82 1.76
C MET A 290 -8.18 -16.02 3.08
N VAL A 291 -6.91 -16.43 3.06
CA VAL A 291 -6.03 -16.49 4.24
C VAL A 291 -5.04 -15.33 4.19
N LYS A 292 -4.81 -14.69 5.33
CA LYS A 292 -3.73 -13.72 5.57
C LYS A 292 -2.76 -14.33 6.57
N VAL A 293 -1.50 -14.46 6.17
CA VAL A 293 -0.42 -14.86 7.08
C VAL A 293 0.30 -13.62 7.57
N ILE A 294 0.24 -13.37 8.87
CA ILE A 294 0.76 -12.15 9.49
C ILE A 294 1.97 -12.53 10.35
N ASP A 295 3.12 -11.92 10.04
CA ASP A 295 4.32 -11.97 10.87
C ASP A 295 4.11 -11.09 12.11
N LEU A 296 4.15 -11.70 13.31
CA LEU A 296 3.95 -10.99 14.56
C LEU A 296 5.12 -10.05 14.92
N GLU A 297 6.35 -10.37 14.53
CA GLU A 297 7.51 -9.53 14.84
C GLU A 297 7.55 -8.31 13.91
N GLY A 298 7.25 -8.52 12.63
CA GLY A 298 7.24 -7.46 11.62
C GLY A 298 5.93 -6.67 11.53
N ASN A 299 4.87 -7.12 12.19
CA ASN A 299 3.49 -6.65 12.02
C ASN A 299 3.11 -6.48 10.53
N LYS A 300 3.42 -7.50 9.72
CA LYS A 300 3.31 -7.45 8.26
C LYS A 300 2.61 -8.68 7.71
N ILE A 301 1.69 -8.46 6.78
CA ILE A 301 1.11 -9.51 5.95
C ILE A 301 2.19 -10.01 5.00
N ILE A 302 2.61 -11.27 5.15
CA ILE A 302 3.61 -11.89 4.29
C ILE A 302 3.00 -12.66 3.12
N LEU A 303 1.73 -13.05 3.24
CA LEU A 303 0.95 -13.74 2.24
C LEU A 303 -0.53 -13.43 2.40
N GLU A 304 -1.22 -13.25 1.28
CA GLU A 304 -2.67 -13.21 1.20
C GLU A 304 -3.12 -13.99 -0.04
N GLU A 305 -3.87 -15.08 0.13
CA GLU A 305 -4.27 -15.96 -0.97
C GLU A 305 -5.60 -16.69 -0.72
N GLU A 306 -6.23 -17.15 -1.81
CA GLU A 306 -7.45 -17.97 -1.73
C GLU A 306 -7.08 -19.42 -1.40
N VAL A 307 -7.70 -19.99 -0.37
CA VAL A 307 -7.55 -21.38 0.05
C VAL A 307 -8.87 -22.12 -0.02
N THR A 308 -8.80 -23.43 -0.27
CA THR A 308 -9.98 -24.30 -0.27
C THR A 308 -10.21 -24.85 1.13
N THR A 309 -11.42 -24.67 1.65
CA THR A 309 -11.85 -25.25 2.94
C THR A 309 -11.97 -26.78 2.85
N ASN A 310 -11.86 -27.45 3.98
CA ASN A 310 -11.91 -28.90 4.14
C ASN A 310 -10.83 -29.63 3.32
N ARG A 311 -9.75 -28.93 2.97
CA ARG A 311 -8.54 -29.45 2.33
C ARG A 311 -7.32 -28.94 3.07
N GLU A 312 -6.25 -29.71 2.98
CA GLU A 312 -4.95 -29.30 3.50
C GLU A 312 -4.38 -28.19 2.61
N THR A 313 -3.89 -27.15 3.26
CA THR A 313 -3.16 -26.04 2.66
C THR A 313 -1.75 -26.05 3.23
N ILE A 314 -0.74 -25.98 2.35
CA ILE A 314 0.66 -25.89 2.72
C ILE A 314 1.20 -24.60 2.14
N ILE A 315 1.68 -23.73 3.01
CA ILE A 315 2.33 -22.48 2.66
C ILE A 315 3.84 -22.70 2.83
N GLU A 316 4.56 -22.69 1.72
CA GLU A 316 6.02 -22.76 1.69
C GLU A 316 6.58 -21.96 0.50
N PRO A 317 7.78 -21.37 0.62
CA PRO A 317 8.60 -21.26 1.83
C PRO A 317 8.11 -20.13 2.77
N VAL A 318 8.17 -20.36 4.09
CA VAL A 318 7.90 -19.33 5.12
C VAL A 318 9.16 -19.08 5.94
N SER A 319 9.53 -17.82 6.13
CA SER A 319 10.71 -17.48 6.96
C SER A 319 10.55 -18.00 8.38
N SER A 320 11.67 -18.23 9.07
CA SER A 320 11.61 -18.55 10.50
C SER A 320 11.01 -17.37 11.28
N GLY A 321 10.08 -17.64 12.18
CA GLY A 321 9.35 -16.58 12.88
C GLY A 321 8.11 -17.06 13.61
N ARG A 322 7.28 -16.10 14.05
CA ARG A 322 6.01 -16.34 14.73
C ARG A 322 4.89 -15.72 13.91
N TYR A 323 3.88 -16.52 13.59
CA TYR A 323 2.80 -16.12 12.68
C TYR A 323 1.43 -16.26 13.32
N VAL A 324 0.49 -15.42 12.89
CA VAL A 324 -0.95 -15.62 13.10
C VAL A 324 -1.64 -15.69 11.74
N LEU A 325 -2.79 -16.33 11.72
CA LEU A 325 -3.59 -16.51 10.52
C LEU A 325 -4.93 -15.82 10.70
N ASP A 326 -5.25 -14.94 9.76
CA ASP A 326 -6.57 -14.37 9.61
C ASP A 326 -7.23 -14.91 8.35
N PHE A 327 -8.55 -14.95 8.34
CA PHE A 327 -9.35 -15.47 7.25
C PHE A 327 -10.53 -14.55 6.97
N TYR A 328 -10.89 -14.40 5.70
CA TYR A 328 -12.16 -13.78 5.32
C TYR A 328 -12.82 -14.49 4.14
N ILE A 329 -14.12 -14.34 4.01
CA ILE A 329 -14.89 -14.88 2.88
C ILE A 329 -15.11 -13.76 1.89
N ASP A 330 -14.37 -13.81 0.78
CA ASP A 330 -14.49 -12.87 -0.34
C ASP A 330 -15.79 -13.17 -1.13
N LEU A 331 -16.87 -12.48 -0.78
CA LEU A 331 -18.21 -12.72 -1.32
C LEU A 331 -18.40 -12.07 -2.70
N ASN A 332 -17.59 -11.07 -3.03
CA ASN A 332 -17.69 -10.33 -4.30
C ASN A 332 -16.54 -10.63 -5.28
N GLU A 333 -15.62 -11.53 -4.90
CA GLU A 333 -14.49 -12.04 -5.69
C GLU A 333 -13.45 -10.96 -6.07
N ASN A 334 -13.32 -9.91 -5.25
CA ASN A 334 -12.38 -8.82 -5.50
C ASN A 334 -10.99 -9.03 -4.84
N LYS A 335 -10.84 -10.09 -4.02
CA LYS A 335 -9.63 -10.46 -3.26
C LYS A 335 -9.17 -9.41 -2.25
N VAL A 336 -10.08 -8.57 -1.79
CA VAL A 336 -9.85 -7.53 -0.80
C VAL A 336 -10.97 -7.62 0.21
N TYR A 337 -10.60 -7.69 1.50
CA TYR A 337 -11.60 -7.66 2.55
C TYR A 337 -12.47 -6.40 2.49
N ASP A 338 -13.77 -6.56 2.25
CA ASP A 338 -14.75 -5.48 2.35
C ASP A 338 -15.30 -5.38 3.78
N SER A 339 -14.96 -4.29 4.46
CA SER A 339 -15.45 -3.98 5.81
C SER A 339 -16.89 -3.45 5.85
N GLY A 340 -17.55 -3.31 4.70
CA GLY A 340 -18.89 -2.73 4.56
C GLY A 340 -18.88 -1.22 4.32
N PHE A 341 -20.06 -0.65 4.12
CA PHE A 341 -20.22 0.77 3.86
C PHE A 341 -21.61 1.27 4.29
N ILE A 342 -21.75 2.54 4.66
CA ILE A 342 -23.05 3.07 5.11
C ILE A 342 -23.91 3.63 3.98
N LYS A 343 -23.32 4.19 2.91
CA LYS A 343 -24.06 4.87 1.84
C LYS A 343 -23.41 4.76 0.45
N PRO A 344 -23.89 3.90 -0.46
CA PRO A 344 -24.98 2.94 -0.24
C PRO A 344 -24.59 1.91 0.81
N PHE A 345 -25.58 1.42 1.56
CA PHE A 345 -25.31 0.42 2.59
C PHE A 345 -24.76 -0.87 1.96
N ARG A 346 -23.69 -1.40 2.53
CA ARG A 346 -23.08 -2.69 2.19
C ARG A 346 -22.66 -3.41 3.47
N TYR A 347 -22.94 -4.72 3.54
CA TYR A 347 -22.46 -5.58 4.61
C TYR A 347 -20.94 -5.71 4.57
N ALA A 348 -20.35 -5.99 5.74
CA ALA A 348 -18.99 -6.48 5.82
C ALA A 348 -18.92 -7.93 5.35
N GLU A 349 -17.75 -8.33 4.89
CA GLU A 349 -17.46 -9.73 4.64
C GLU A 349 -17.21 -10.48 5.96
N PRO A 350 -17.56 -11.78 6.04
CA PRO A 350 -17.22 -12.61 7.19
C PRO A 350 -15.71 -12.64 7.44
N TYR A 351 -15.29 -12.35 8.68
CA TYR A 351 -13.89 -12.31 9.11
C TYR A 351 -13.66 -13.23 10.31
N TYR A 352 -12.57 -13.98 10.29
CA TYR A 352 -12.18 -14.90 11.34
C TYR A 352 -10.68 -14.75 11.63
N PHE A 353 -10.29 -14.85 12.90
CA PHE A 353 -8.88 -14.89 13.29
C PHE A 353 -8.58 -16.20 14.01
N TYR A 354 -7.38 -16.74 13.79
CA TYR A 354 -6.82 -17.84 14.56
C TYR A 354 -6.02 -17.26 15.72
N ALA A 355 -6.52 -17.47 16.95
CA ALA A 355 -5.97 -16.81 18.14
C ALA A 355 -4.55 -17.29 18.51
N ASP A 356 -4.19 -18.52 18.13
CA ASP A 356 -2.92 -19.11 18.50
C ASP A 356 -1.79 -18.71 17.54
N THR A 357 -0.58 -18.61 18.08
CA THR A 357 0.61 -18.35 17.28
C THR A 357 1.16 -19.64 16.69
N ILE A 358 1.52 -19.60 15.41
CA ILE A 358 2.22 -20.67 14.69
C ILE A 358 3.72 -20.34 14.65
N PRO A 359 4.58 -21.07 15.41
CA PRO A 359 6.03 -20.91 15.30
C PRO A 359 6.54 -21.64 14.06
N VAL A 360 7.33 -20.98 13.22
CA VAL A 360 8.03 -21.60 12.07
C VAL A 360 9.52 -21.62 12.36
N ARG A 361 10.14 -22.79 12.20
CA ARG A 361 11.59 -22.96 12.33
C ARG A 361 12.20 -23.37 11.00
N GLY A 362 13.29 -22.70 10.63
CA GLY A 362 14.02 -22.97 9.40
C GLY A 362 14.53 -24.41 9.34
N GLY A 363 14.28 -25.08 8.21
CA GLY A 363 14.64 -26.48 7.99
C GLY A 363 13.68 -27.51 8.60
N TRP A 364 12.56 -27.08 9.19
CA TRP A 364 11.52 -27.97 9.73
C TRP A 364 10.22 -27.81 8.97
N GLU A 365 9.52 -28.93 8.77
CA GLU A 365 8.10 -28.91 8.44
C GLU A 365 7.31 -28.73 9.74
N ASN A 366 6.37 -27.79 9.75
CA ASN A 366 5.53 -27.60 10.91
C ASN A 366 4.46 -28.68 11.04
N ASN A 367 4.04 -28.94 12.28
CA ASN A 367 2.89 -29.79 12.55
C ASN A 367 1.64 -29.20 11.91
N ARG A 368 0.79 -30.07 11.36
CA ARG A 368 -0.46 -29.69 10.73
C ARG A 368 -1.45 -29.19 11.78
N GLU A 369 -1.91 -27.95 11.61
CA GLU A 369 -2.95 -27.36 12.44
C GLU A 369 -4.35 -27.64 11.85
N ARG A 370 -5.37 -27.76 12.72
CA ARG A 370 -6.77 -27.90 12.31
C ARG A 370 -7.56 -26.70 12.81
N ILE A 371 -8.05 -25.88 11.88
CA ILE A 371 -8.69 -24.60 12.19
C ILE A 371 -10.17 -24.71 11.85
N ASN A 372 -11.04 -24.56 12.84
CA ASN A 372 -12.49 -24.56 12.64
C ASN A 372 -13.01 -23.13 12.66
N LEU A 373 -13.57 -22.69 11.53
CA LEU A 373 -14.31 -21.44 11.44
C LEU A 373 -15.77 -21.73 11.75
N ASN A 374 -16.20 -21.31 12.94
CA ASN A 374 -17.60 -21.34 13.36
C ASN A 374 -18.15 -19.91 13.35
N ASP A 375 -19.41 -19.78 12.93
CA ASP A 375 -20.17 -18.51 12.87
C ASP A 375 -20.58 -17.98 14.25
#